data_AF-A0A8T4AQ07-F1
#
_entry.id   AF-A0A8T4AQ07-F1
#
_cell.length_a   1.000
_cell.length_b   1.000
_cell.length_c   1.000
_cell.angle_alpha   90.00
_cell.angle_beta   90.00
_cell.angle_gamma   90.00
#
_symmetry.space_group_name_H-M   'P 1'
#
loop_
_entity.id
_entity.type
_entity.pdbx_description
1 polymer ?
#
loop_
_entity_poly.entity_id
_entity_poly.type
_entity_poly.pdbx_seq_one_letter_code
_entity_poly.pdbx_strand_id
1 'polypeptide(L)'
;MSDRAGLSDDQKRRRVAEVFVKPLVDEGMVRRRGVKLEEHEKWIEGLKTRLAYMDPENLIAMRHGIARAAGGTHRNQWPSILSITNMAHTMQFPPDSDGDFVISYMASVAGRRAWARGPEYAMSLHLHLRTVRRPPVDYNWQKINGRAAELAAKALIVAERLSDGVYFEEDPVWQRDFGQHKAHVKSLVFARVSEQEANKGEVAA
;
A
#
# COMPACT_ATOMS: atom_id res chain seq x y z
N MET A 1 5.57 24.03 -0.95
CA MET A 1 5.83 22.79 -0.17
C MET A 1 4.71 22.62 0.84
N SER A 2 3.48 22.42 0.36
CA SER A 2 2.25 22.71 1.13
C SER A 2 1.51 21.45 1.57
N ASP A 3 0.99 21.50 2.80
CA ASP A 3 -0.04 20.64 3.41
C ASP A 3 0.09 19.12 3.31
N ARG A 4 1.01 18.54 4.09
CA ARG A 4 0.97 17.10 4.43
C ARG A 4 0.19 16.77 5.70
N ALA A 5 -0.36 17.77 6.40
CA ALA A 5 -1.07 17.56 7.66
C ALA A 5 -2.51 18.08 7.59
N GLY A 6 -3.50 17.19 7.76
CA GLY A 6 -4.80 17.59 8.32
C GLY A 6 -6.03 17.62 7.40
N LEU A 7 -5.99 17.15 6.16
CA LEU A 7 -7.22 17.03 5.36
C LEU A 7 -8.10 15.87 5.87
N SER A 8 -9.35 16.16 6.20
CA SER A 8 -10.36 15.13 6.46
C SER A 8 -10.60 14.29 5.21
N ASP A 9 -11.13 13.08 5.38
CA ASP A 9 -11.42 12.21 4.24
C ASP A 9 -12.42 12.83 3.27
N ASP A 10 -13.35 13.64 3.78
CA ASP A 10 -14.30 14.40 2.97
C ASP A 10 -13.59 15.46 2.12
N GLN A 11 -12.62 16.19 2.70
CA GLN A 11 -11.83 17.16 1.97
C GLN A 11 -10.97 16.50 0.89
N LYS A 12 -10.39 15.32 1.18
CA LYS A 12 -9.63 14.54 0.20
C LYS A 12 -10.51 14.04 -0.94
N ARG A 13 -11.71 13.50 -0.66
CA ARG A 13 -12.67 13.07 -1.69
C ARG A 13 -13.15 14.26 -2.52
N ARG A 14 -13.38 15.42 -1.89
CA ARG A 14 -13.73 16.67 -2.59
C ARG A 14 -12.61 17.13 -3.52
N ARG A 15 -11.34 17.05 -3.11
CA ARG A 15 -10.20 17.33 -3.99
C ARG A 15 -10.22 16.45 -5.25
N VAL A 16 -10.48 15.14 -5.10
CA VAL A 16 -10.59 14.24 -6.27
C VAL A 16 -11.76 14.65 -7.17
N ALA A 17 -12.90 15.03 -6.58
CA ALA A 17 -14.05 15.50 -7.34
C ALA A 17 -13.70 16.73 -8.21
N GLU A 18 -13.09 17.75 -7.62
CA GLU A 18 -12.80 19.03 -8.27
C GLU A 18 -11.61 18.97 -9.25
N VAL A 19 -10.54 18.27 -8.87
CA VAL A 19 -9.28 18.29 -9.63
C VAL A 19 -9.29 17.23 -10.74
N PHE A 20 -9.99 16.12 -10.54
CA PHE A 20 -9.91 14.95 -11.42
C PHE A 20 -11.25 14.62 -12.10
N VAL A 21 -12.32 14.41 -11.34
CA VAL A 21 -13.60 13.95 -11.91
C VAL A 21 -14.27 15.03 -12.75
N LYS A 22 -14.52 16.21 -12.17
CA LYS A 22 -15.24 17.29 -12.83
C LYS A 22 -14.55 17.73 -14.14
N PRO A 23 -13.23 17.96 -14.18
CA PRO A 23 -12.55 18.34 -15.43
C PRO A 23 -12.70 17.29 -16.53
N LEU A 24 -12.59 16.00 -16.22
CA LEU A 24 -12.76 14.94 -17.23
C LEU A 24 -14.19 14.91 -17.79
N VAL A 25 -15.20 15.11 -16.95
CA VAL A 25 -16.61 15.19 -17.39
C VAL A 25 -16.83 16.44 -18.24
N ASP A 26 -16.31 17.59 -17.82
CA ASP A 26 -16.38 18.86 -18.56
C ASP A 26 -15.66 18.74 -19.94
N GLU A 27 -14.59 17.94 -20.02
CA GLU A 27 -13.86 17.60 -21.26
C GLU A 27 -14.59 16.54 -22.13
N GLY A 28 -15.74 16.02 -21.69
CA GLY A 28 -16.59 15.12 -22.47
C GLY A 28 -16.48 13.63 -22.12
N MET A 29 -15.86 13.29 -20.98
CA MET A 29 -15.85 11.92 -20.47
C MET A 29 -17.26 11.51 -20.02
N VAL A 30 -17.77 10.43 -20.61
CA VAL A 30 -19.12 9.91 -20.37
C VAL A 30 -19.12 8.60 -19.62
N ARG A 31 -20.22 8.34 -18.93
CA ARG A 31 -20.56 7.05 -18.34
C ARG A 31 -20.44 5.92 -19.38
N ARG A 32 -20.01 4.74 -18.94
CA ARG A 32 -20.01 3.53 -19.80
C ARG A 32 -21.42 3.20 -20.29
N ARG A 33 -21.48 2.64 -21.50
CA ARG A 33 -22.74 2.20 -22.11
C ARG A 33 -23.42 1.13 -21.24
N GLY A 34 -24.73 1.25 -21.05
CA GLY A 34 -25.56 0.26 -20.33
C GLY A 34 -25.54 0.35 -18.80
N VAL A 35 -24.75 1.24 -18.21
CA VAL A 35 -24.75 1.48 -16.75
C VAL A 35 -25.84 2.48 -16.39
N LYS A 36 -26.58 2.25 -15.29
CA LYS A 36 -27.61 3.21 -14.80
C LYS A 36 -26.96 4.46 -14.20
N LEU A 37 -27.74 5.54 -14.03
CA LEU A 37 -27.20 6.80 -13.49
C LEU A 37 -26.74 6.62 -12.05
N GLU A 38 -27.60 6.06 -11.21
CA GLU A 38 -27.31 5.77 -9.81
C GLU A 38 -26.07 4.86 -9.63
N GLU A 39 -25.93 3.85 -10.49
CA GLU A 39 -24.78 2.95 -10.47
C GLU A 39 -23.49 3.69 -10.84
N HIS A 40 -23.57 4.61 -11.79
CA HIS A 40 -22.43 5.45 -12.18
C HIS A 40 -22.04 6.43 -11.08
N GLU A 41 -23.00 7.06 -10.42
CA GLU A 41 -22.74 7.97 -9.30
C GLU A 41 -22.09 7.23 -8.13
N LYS A 42 -22.61 6.05 -7.75
CA LYS A 42 -21.97 5.16 -6.76
C LYS A 42 -20.55 4.77 -7.17
N TRP A 43 -20.35 4.50 -8.46
CA TRP A 43 -19.03 4.20 -9.01
C TRP A 43 -18.06 5.39 -8.91
N ILE A 44 -18.53 6.61 -9.17
CA ILE A 44 -17.76 7.84 -9.02
C ILE A 44 -17.40 8.08 -7.55
N GLU A 45 -18.31 7.88 -6.60
CA GLU A 45 -18.00 7.99 -5.17
C GLU A 45 -16.95 6.95 -4.73
N GLY A 46 -17.09 5.71 -5.19
CA GLY A 46 -16.08 4.67 -4.95
C GLY A 46 -14.72 5.00 -5.58
N LEU A 47 -14.70 5.71 -6.71
CA LEU A 47 -13.48 6.19 -7.34
C LEU A 47 -12.82 7.31 -6.53
N LYS A 48 -13.61 8.30 -6.07
CA LYS A 48 -13.12 9.39 -5.19
C LYS A 48 -12.46 8.85 -3.94
N THR A 49 -13.07 7.87 -3.29
CA THR A 49 -12.49 7.22 -2.09
C THR A 49 -11.16 6.55 -2.40
N ARG A 50 -11.06 5.81 -3.52
CA ARG A 50 -9.83 5.10 -3.90
C ARG A 50 -8.67 6.02 -4.24
N LEU A 51 -8.96 7.21 -4.78
CA LEU A 51 -7.94 8.18 -5.18
C LEU A 51 -7.71 9.28 -4.15
N ALA A 52 -8.43 9.25 -3.01
CA ALA A 52 -8.37 10.29 -1.98
C ALA A 52 -6.95 10.54 -1.44
N TYR A 53 -6.11 9.50 -1.47
CA TYR A 53 -4.73 9.58 -1.04
C TYR A 53 -3.81 10.36 -1.99
N MET A 54 -4.22 10.56 -3.25
CA MET A 54 -3.36 11.19 -4.26
C MET A 54 -3.27 12.69 -4.07
N ASP A 55 -2.07 13.21 -4.31
CA ASP A 55 -1.75 14.63 -4.29
C ASP A 55 -2.35 15.32 -5.53
N PRO A 56 -2.70 16.62 -5.42
CA PRO A 56 -3.34 17.36 -6.51
C PRO A 56 -2.57 17.30 -7.83
N GLU A 57 -1.24 17.37 -7.77
CA GLU A 57 -0.36 17.37 -8.95
C GLU A 57 -0.41 16.02 -9.67
N ASN A 58 -0.43 14.92 -8.92
CA ASN A 58 -0.55 13.58 -9.48
C ASN A 58 -1.95 13.31 -10.03
N LEU A 59 -3.00 13.85 -9.39
CA LEU A 59 -4.37 13.81 -9.91
C LEU A 59 -4.46 14.55 -11.26
N ILE A 60 -3.84 15.72 -11.38
CA ILE A 60 -3.77 16.49 -12.63
C ILE A 60 -3.08 15.69 -13.73
N ALA A 61 -1.90 15.11 -13.44
CA ALA A 61 -1.17 14.29 -14.39
C ALA A 61 -1.97 13.05 -14.82
N MET A 62 -2.70 12.43 -13.90
CA MET A 62 -3.50 11.24 -14.17
C MET A 62 -4.63 11.51 -15.16
N ARG A 63 -5.18 12.73 -15.24
CA ARG A 63 -6.21 13.07 -16.23
C ARG A 63 -5.77 12.78 -17.65
N HIS A 64 -4.53 13.12 -18.01
CA HIS A 64 -3.98 12.84 -19.34
C HIS A 64 -3.90 11.34 -19.62
N GLY A 65 -3.50 10.54 -18.62
CA GLY A 65 -3.47 9.09 -18.73
C GLY A 65 -4.86 8.49 -18.95
N ILE A 66 -5.87 8.99 -18.24
CA ILE A 66 -7.25 8.52 -18.35
C ILE A 66 -7.91 8.93 -19.66
N ALA A 67 -7.68 10.15 -20.14
CA ALA A 67 -8.15 10.56 -21.45
C ALA A 67 -7.60 9.65 -22.56
N ARG A 68 -6.33 9.22 -22.47
CA ARG A 68 -5.73 8.27 -23.43
C ARG A 68 -6.25 6.84 -23.28
N ALA A 69 -6.62 6.45 -22.06
CA ALA A 69 -7.15 5.12 -21.75
C ALA A 69 -8.67 5.01 -21.97
N ALA A 70 -9.34 6.09 -22.34
CA ALA A 70 -10.78 6.16 -22.51
C ALA A 70 -11.29 5.14 -23.54
N GLY A 71 -12.37 4.46 -23.17
CA GLY A 71 -12.97 3.39 -23.97
C GLY A 71 -14.06 3.88 -24.91
N GLY A 72 -14.71 2.92 -25.57
CA GLY A 72 -15.80 3.16 -26.50
C GLY A 72 -15.34 3.69 -27.86
N THR A 73 -16.28 3.75 -28.81
CA THR A 73 -16.02 4.14 -30.20
C THR A 73 -15.41 5.55 -30.32
N HIS A 74 -15.88 6.48 -29.49
CA HIS A 74 -15.42 7.87 -29.49
C HIS A 74 -14.27 8.13 -28.49
N ARG A 75 -13.72 7.08 -27.84
CA ARG A 75 -12.68 7.19 -26.81
C ARG A 75 -12.99 8.23 -25.73
N ASN A 76 -14.22 8.19 -25.25
CA ASN A 76 -14.69 9.12 -24.22
C ASN A 76 -15.43 8.40 -23.09
N GLN A 77 -15.40 7.06 -23.03
CA GLN A 77 -16.02 6.34 -21.92
C GLN A 77 -15.01 6.10 -20.80
N TRP A 78 -15.45 6.27 -19.56
CA TRP A 78 -14.63 5.99 -18.38
C TRP A 78 -13.99 4.59 -18.45
N PRO A 79 -12.66 4.46 -18.28
CA PRO A 79 -11.99 3.17 -18.17
C PRO A 79 -12.46 2.37 -16.96
N SER A 80 -12.10 1.08 -16.91
CA SER A 80 -12.37 0.23 -15.73
C SER A 80 -11.79 0.84 -14.45
N ILE A 81 -12.47 0.69 -13.31
CA ILE A 81 -11.94 1.21 -12.02
C ILE A 81 -10.57 0.60 -11.71
N LEU A 82 -10.37 -0.68 -12.06
CA LEU A 82 -9.09 -1.37 -11.93
C LEU A 82 -8.01 -0.74 -12.80
N SER A 83 -8.33 -0.37 -14.04
CA SER A 83 -7.38 0.32 -14.94
C SER A 83 -6.97 1.67 -14.37
N ILE A 84 -7.92 2.43 -13.80
CA ILE A 84 -7.65 3.73 -13.18
C ILE A 84 -6.79 3.54 -11.92
N THR A 85 -7.15 2.62 -11.03
CA THR A 85 -6.40 2.34 -9.80
C THR A 85 -4.99 1.81 -10.09
N ASN A 86 -4.82 0.96 -11.09
CA ASN A 86 -3.50 0.49 -11.50
C ASN A 86 -2.62 1.65 -11.98
N MET A 87 -3.18 2.56 -12.78
CA MET A 87 -2.47 3.76 -13.22
C MET A 87 -2.13 4.69 -12.05
N ALA A 88 -3.07 4.91 -11.13
CA ALA A 88 -2.84 5.66 -9.90
C ALA A 88 -1.66 5.10 -9.11
N HIS A 89 -1.62 3.77 -8.91
CA HIS A 89 -0.51 3.09 -8.23
C HIS A 89 0.84 3.22 -8.95
N THR A 90 0.87 3.47 -10.26
CA THR A 90 2.14 3.76 -10.95
C THR A 90 2.65 5.19 -10.72
N MET A 91 1.74 6.13 -10.38
CA MET A 91 2.08 7.55 -10.18
C MET A 91 2.34 7.87 -8.70
N GLN A 92 1.45 7.42 -7.82
CA GLN A 92 1.53 7.66 -6.39
C GLN A 92 1.04 6.43 -5.63
N PHE A 93 1.82 6.01 -4.65
CA PHE A 93 1.43 4.92 -3.77
C PHE A 93 0.52 5.43 -2.65
N PRO A 94 -0.52 4.66 -2.28
CA PRO A 94 -1.26 4.91 -1.05
C PRO A 94 -0.29 4.94 0.14
N PRO A 95 -0.27 6.01 0.95
CA PRO A 95 0.53 6.04 2.17
C PRO A 95 0.03 4.96 3.14
N ASP A 96 0.99 4.28 3.76
CA ASP A 96 0.84 3.43 4.96
C ASP A 96 -0.16 2.27 4.94
N SER A 97 -0.75 1.94 3.78
CA SER A 97 -1.49 0.70 3.59
C SER A 97 -0.60 -0.37 2.94
N ASP A 98 -0.35 -1.44 3.71
CA ASP A 98 -0.03 -2.72 3.11
C ASP A 98 -1.27 -3.19 2.37
N GLY A 99 -1.27 -3.06 1.04
CA GLY A 99 -2.43 -3.49 0.25
C GLY A 99 -2.68 -4.98 0.47
N ASP A 100 -3.91 -5.44 0.21
CA ASP A 100 -4.36 -6.81 0.49
C ASP A 100 -3.40 -7.91 0.03
N PHE A 101 -2.72 -7.69 -1.11
CA PHE A 101 -1.67 -8.59 -1.59
C PHE A 101 -0.52 -8.77 -0.60
N VAL A 102 0.01 -7.66 -0.05
CA VAL A 102 1.12 -7.68 0.92
C VAL A 102 0.65 -8.40 2.19
N ILE A 103 -0.54 -8.05 2.70
CA ILE A 103 -1.13 -8.68 3.89
C ILE A 103 -1.26 -10.19 3.67
N SER A 104 -1.92 -10.60 2.59
CA SER A 104 -2.16 -12.01 2.27
C SER A 104 -0.86 -12.80 2.05
N TYR A 105 0.12 -12.20 1.38
CA TYR A 105 1.41 -12.85 1.14
C TYR A 105 2.23 -12.98 2.42
N MET A 106 2.24 -11.96 3.28
CA MET A 106 2.92 -12.03 4.58
C MET A 106 2.29 -13.10 5.48
N ALA A 107 0.96 -13.26 5.45
CA ALA A 107 0.23 -14.31 6.15
C ALA A 107 0.38 -15.72 5.51
N SER A 108 1.15 -15.87 4.43
CA SER A 108 1.36 -17.14 3.75
C SER A 108 2.46 -18.00 4.38
N VAL A 109 2.69 -19.20 3.84
CA VAL A 109 3.83 -20.07 4.21
C VAL A 109 5.17 -19.36 3.97
N ALA A 110 5.28 -18.55 2.91
CA ALA A 110 6.52 -17.84 2.61
C ALA A 110 6.87 -16.80 3.68
N GLY A 111 5.87 -16.02 4.13
CA GLY A 111 6.06 -15.05 5.21
C GLY A 111 6.38 -15.71 6.54
N ARG A 112 5.73 -16.83 6.88
CA ARG A 112 6.07 -17.64 8.05
C ARG A 112 7.48 -18.22 8.00
N ARG A 113 7.92 -18.73 6.85
CA ARG A 113 9.30 -19.23 6.65
C ARG A 113 10.33 -18.11 6.82
N ALA A 114 10.04 -16.92 6.28
CA ALA A 114 10.91 -15.76 6.47
C ALA A 114 10.99 -15.39 7.96
N TRP A 115 9.86 -15.33 8.68
CA TRP A 115 9.85 -15.04 10.11
C TRP A 115 10.59 -16.09 10.94
N ALA A 116 10.43 -17.38 10.61
CA ALA A 116 11.11 -18.48 11.28
C ALA A 116 12.64 -18.40 11.13
N ARG A 117 13.14 -17.85 10.02
CA ARG A 117 14.58 -17.60 9.83
C ARG A 117 15.07 -16.41 10.64
N GLY A 118 14.21 -15.42 10.88
CA GLY A 118 14.48 -14.26 11.71
C GLY A 118 13.55 -13.08 11.37
N PRO A 119 13.25 -12.18 12.33
CA PRO A 119 12.41 -11.01 12.06
C PRO A 119 12.91 -10.13 10.90
N GLU A 120 14.21 -10.01 10.72
CA GLU A 120 14.87 -9.18 9.69
C GLU A 120 14.59 -9.69 8.28
N TYR A 121 14.46 -11.02 8.12
CA TYR A 121 14.09 -11.65 6.86
C TYR A 121 12.63 -11.35 6.51
N ALA A 122 11.73 -11.45 7.48
CA ALA A 122 10.33 -11.08 7.28
C ALA A 122 10.17 -9.57 7.01
N MET A 123 10.92 -8.71 7.69
CA MET A 123 10.90 -7.26 7.47
C MET A 123 11.46 -6.88 6.10
N SER A 124 12.53 -7.53 5.65
CA SER A 124 13.10 -7.34 4.31
C SER A 124 12.15 -7.82 3.22
N LEU A 125 11.49 -8.96 3.42
CA LEU A 125 10.45 -9.46 2.53
C LEU A 125 9.28 -8.46 2.46
N HIS A 126 8.78 -8.01 3.61
CA HIS A 126 7.70 -7.04 3.69
C HIS A 126 8.02 -5.76 2.91
N LEU A 127 9.21 -5.19 3.11
CA LEU A 127 9.64 -4.01 2.37
C LEU A 127 9.70 -4.28 0.86
N HIS A 128 10.27 -5.42 0.44
CA HIS A 128 10.29 -5.81 -0.96
C HIS A 128 8.88 -5.91 -1.55
N LEU A 129 7.93 -6.51 -0.83
CA LEU A 129 6.54 -6.63 -1.28
C LEU A 129 5.84 -5.27 -1.35
N ARG A 130 6.11 -4.34 -0.43
CA ARG A 130 5.59 -2.97 -0.49
C ARG A 130 6.07 -2.25 -1.74
N THR A 131 7.33 -2.44 -2.12
CA THR A 131 7.95 -1.80 -3.29
C THR A 131 7.57 -2.47 -4.61
N VAL A 132 7.64 -3.81 -4.68
CA VAL A 132 7.52 -4.57 -5.95
C VAL A 132 6.10 -5.10 -6.17
N ARG A 133 5.31 -5.31 -5.11
CA ARG A 133 3.90 -5.75 -5.14
C ARG A 133 3.65 -7.02 -5.98
N ARG A 134 4.65 -7.89 -6.03
CA ARG A 134 4.59 -9.21 -6.68
C ARG A 134 5.31 -10.24 -5.81
N PRO A 135 4.97 -11.53 -5.93
CA PRO A 135 5.73 -12.59 -5.28
C PRO A 135 7.21 -12.52 -5.68
N PRO A 136 8.16 -12.63 -4.73
CA PRO A 136 9.57 -12.69 -5.04
C PRO A 136 9.90 -13.91 -5.91
N VAL A 137 10.65 -13.69 -6.99
CA VAL A 137 11.34 -14.75 -7.74
C VAL A 137 12.71 -15.03 -7.13
N ASP A 138 13.42 -16.06 -7.57
CA ASP A 138 14.71 -16.49 -6.97
C ASP A 138 15.74 -15.35 -6.86
N TYR A 139 15.86 -14.53 -7.90
CA TYR A 139 16.73 -13.35 -7.88
C TYR A 139 16.33 -12.32 -6.80
N ASN A 140 15.03 -12.15 -6.56
CA ASN A 140 14.54 -11.25 -5.51
C ASN A 140 14.92 -11.78 -4.13
N TRP A 141 14.87 -13.10 -3.93
CA TRP A 141 15.25 -13.73 -2.66
C TRP A 141 16.72 -13.49 -2.30
N GLN A 142 17.63 -13.47 -3.27
CA GLN A 142 19.02 -13.12 -3.01
C GLN A 142 19.15 -11.70 -2.42
N LYS A 143 18.47 -10.71 -3.02
CA LYS A 143 18.48 -9.33 -2.51
C LYS A 143 17.79 -9.20 -1.14
N ILE A 144 16.67 -9.87 -0.96
CA ILE A 144 15.93 -9.89 0.32
C ILE A 144 16.84 -10.45 1.42
N ASN A 145 17.54 -11.55 1.15
CA ASN A 145 18.44 -12.19 2.11
C ASN A 145 19.65 -11.31 2.43
N GLY A 146 20.25 -10.66 1.43
CA GLY A 146 21.35 -9.72 1.65
C GLY A 146 20.94 -8.56 2.55
N ARG A 147 19.80 -7.93 2.26
CA ARG A 147 19.25 -6.85 3.09
C ARG A 147 18.90 -7.31 4.51
N ALA A 148 18.39 -8.53 4.67
CA ALA A 148 18.10 -9.09 5.98
C ALA A 148 19.38 -9.28 6.81
N ALA A 149 20.47 -9.74 6.20
CA ALA A 149 21.75 -9.86 6.88
C ALA A 149 22.31 -8.50 7.31
N GLU A 150 22.21 -7.47 6.45
CA GLU A 150 22.59 -6.09 6.79
C GLU A 150 21.77 -5.55 7.96
N LEU A 151 20.44 -5.78 7.95
CA LEU A 151 19.56 -5.37 9.04
C LEU A 151 19.91 -6.08 10.36
N ALA A 152 20.22 -7.37 10.31
CA ALA A 152 20.63 -8.13 11.50
C ALA A 152 21.96 -7.63 12.06
N ALA A 153 22.95 -7.37 11.20
CA ALA A 153 24.23 -6.80 11.61
C ALA A 153 24.05 -5.42 12.27
N LYS A 154 23.22 -4.55 11.67
CA LYS A 154 22.92 -3.24 12.26
C LYS A 154 22.18 -3.36 13.60
N ALA A 155 21.23 -4.29 13.71
CA ALA A 155 20.51 -4.53 14.96
C ALA A 155 21.45 -4.94 16.09
N LEU A 156 22.42 -5.81 15.81
CA LEU A 156 23.44 -6.22 16.78
C LEU A 156 24.30 -5.04 17.22
N ILE A 157 24.86 -4.28 16.26
CA ILE A 157 25.72 -3.13 16.54
C ILE A 157 24.99 -2.07 17.39
N VAL A 158 23.75 -1.75 17.04
CA VAL A 158 22.96 -0.75 17.79
C VAL A 158 22.61 -1.28 19.18
N ALA A 159 22.29 -2.57 19.32
CA ALA A 159 22.00 -3.16 20.62
C ALA A 159 23.24 -3.17 21.55
N GLU A 160 24.41 -3.53 21.04
CA GLU A 160 25.68 -3.48 21.78
C GLU A 160 26.01 -2.06 22.24
N ARG A 161 25.95 -1.07 21.34
CA ARG A 161 26.20 0.34 21.67
C ARG A 161 25.30 0.88 22.77
N LEU A 162 24.00 0.60 22.66
CA LEU A 162 23.03 1.02 23.66
C LEU A 162 23.27 0.32 25.01
N SER A 163 23.71 -0.94 25.00
CA SER A 163 24.09 -1.67 26.22
C SER A 163 25.35 -1.08 26.87
N ASP A 164 26.34 -0.68 26.08
CA ASP A 164 27.61 -0.12 26.54
C ASP A 164 27.51 1.37 26.92
N GLY A 165 26.34 1.98 26.75
CA GLY A 165 26.11 3.39 27.02
C GLY A 165 26.81 4.34 26.03
N VAL A 166 27.19 3.83 24.85
CA VAL A 166 27.76 4.62 23.76
C VAL A 166 26.61 5.09 22.86
N TYR A 167 26.16 6.32 23.07
CA TYR A 167 24.97 6.85 22.40
C TYR A 167 25.35 7.72 21.19
N PHE A 168 25.01 7.26 19.99
CA PHE A 168 24.74 8.18 18.89
C PHE A 168 23.30 8.65 18.97
N GLU A 169 23.06 9.90 18.59
CA GLU A 169 21.72 10.53 18.66
C GLU A 169 20.66 9.76 17.86
N GLU A 170 21.09 9.04 16.81
CA GLU A 170 20.22 8.28 15.90
C GLU A 170 19.87 6.86 16.41
N ASP A 171 20.64 6.30 17.33
CA ASP A 171 20.52 4.88 17.73
C ASP A 171 19.19 4.57 18.43
N PRO A 172 18.69 5.37 19.39
CA PRO A 172 17.37 5.15 20.01
C PRO A 172 16.21 5.28 19.01
N VAL A 173 16.32 6.22 18.07
CA VAL A 173 15.32 6.43 17.01
C VAL A 173 15.26 5.20 16.11
N TRP A 174 16.42 4.74 15.65
CA TRP A 174 16.52 3.55 14.82
C TRP A 174 16.00 2.30 15.54
N GLN A 175 16.34 2.10 16.82
CA GLN A 175 15.89 0.94 17.59
C GLN A 175 14.36 0.94 17.76
N ARG A 176 13.77 2.11 18.05
CA ARG A 176 12.31 2.27 18.13
C ARG A 176 11.65 1.93 16.80
N ASP A 177 12.11 2.51 15.71
CA ASP A 177 11.52 2.34 14.38
C ASP A 177 11.65 0.87 13.90
N PHE A 178 12.80 0.25 14.18
CA PHE A 178 13.03 -1.18 13.95
C PHE A 178 12.04 -2.04 14.76
N GLY A 179 11.85 -1.72 16.04
CA GLY A 179 10.89 -2.41 16.92
C GLY A 179 9.44 -2.29 16.44
N GLN A 180 9.02 -1.09 16.01
CA GLN A 180 7.69 -0.84 15.45
C GLN A 180 7.48 -1.61 14.15
N HIS A 181 8.43 -1.56 13.22
CA HIS A 181 8.34 -2.31 11.95
C HIS A 181 8.32 -3.82 12.20
N LYS A 182 9.13 -4.32 13.14
CA LYS A 182 9.11 -5.73 13.56
C LYS A 182 7.75 -6.14 14.11
N ALA A 183 7.15 -5.34 15.00
CA ALA A 183 5.84 -5.63 15.58
C ALA A 183 4.73 -5.65 14.53
N HIS A 184 4.76 -4.69 13.61
CA HIS A 184 3.84 -4.62 12.48
C HIS A 184 3.96 -5.83 11.54
N VAL A 185 5.18 -6.19 11.15
CA VAL A 185 5.41 -7.37 10.32
C VAL A 185 4.97 -8.65 11.02
N LYS A 186 5.17 -8.75 12.33
CA LYS A 186 4.66 -9.88 13.13
C LYS A 186 3.13 -10.00 13.02
N SER A 187 2.41 -8.88 13.17
CA SER A 187 0.95 -8.90 13.10
C SER A 187 0.47 -9.39 11.72
N LEU A 188 1.13 -8.96 10.64
CA LEU A 188 0.82 -9.42 9.28
C LEU A 188 1.09 -10.91 9.07
N VAL A 189 2.22 -11.43 9.57
CA VAL A 189 2.59 -12.85 9.39
C VAL A 189 1.63 -13.79 10.11
N PHE A 190 1.14 -13.38 11.28
CA PHE A 190 0.34 -14.22 12.16
C PHE A 190 -1.16 -13.87 12.18
N ALA A 191 -1.61 -12.87 11.42
CA ALA A 191 -3.01 -12.41 11.38
C ALA A 191 -4.05 -13.55 11.22
N ARG A 192 -3.77 -14.54 10.35
CA ARG A 192 -4.69 -15.66 10.07
C ARG A 192 -4.76 -16.74 11.15
N VAL A 193 -3.72 -16.88 11.98
CA VAL A 193 -3.69 -17.91 13.03
C VAL A 193 -4.65 -17.53 14.15
N SER A 194 -4.69 -16.25 14.50
CA SER A 194 -5.60 -15.68 15.49
C SER A 194 -7.08 -15.92 15.15
N GLU A 195 -7.46 -15.76 13.88
CA GLU A 195 -8.83 -15.97 13.41
C GLU A 195 -9.22 -17.46 13.35
N GLN A 196 -8.29 -18.34 12.97
CA GLN A 196 -8.55 -19.78 12.89
C GLN A 196 -8.59 -20.46 14.27
N GLU A 197 -7.80 -19.98 15.23
CA GLU A 197 -7.83 -20.45 16.62
C GLU A 197 -9.08 -19.95 17.35
N ALA A 198 -9.50 -18.71 17.13
CA ALA A 198 -10.77 -18.18 17.64
C ALA A 198 -11.98 -18.97 17.10
N ASN A 199 -12.01 -19.25 15.79
CA ASN A 199 -13.10 -19.99 15.16
C ASN A 199 -13.11 -21.50 15.54
N LYS A 200 -11.97 -22.09 15.93
CA LYS A 200 -11.92 -23.45 16.47
C LYS A 200 -12.42 -23.55 17.92
N GLY A 201 -12.25 -22.49 18.72
CA GLY A 201 -12.77 -22.43 20.09
C GLY A 201 -14.29 -22.29 20.15
N GLU A 202 -14.90 -21.61 19.17
CA GLU A 202 -16.34 -21.37 19.11
C GLU A 202 -17.14 -22.57 18.58
N VAL A 203 -16.52 -23.47 17.80
CA VAL A 203 -17.15 -24.71 17.30
C VAL A 203 -16.99 -25.88 18.29
N ALA A 204 -16.16 -25.72 19.32
CA ALA A 204 -15.90 -26.74 20.35
C ALA A 204 -16.58 -26.45 21.71
N ALA A 205 -17.37 -25.38 21.80
CA ALA A 205 -18.19 -24.98 22.96
C ALA A 205 -19.68 -25.15 22.64
#